data_AF-A0A355H8L5-F1
#
_entry.id   AF-A0A355H8L5-F1
#
_cell.length_a   1.000
_cell.length_b   1.000
_cell.length_c   1.000
_cell.angle_alpha   90.00
_cell.angle_beta   90.00
_cell.angle_gamma   90.00
#
_symmetry.space_group_name_H-M   'P 1'
#
loop_
_entity.id
_entity.type
_entity.pdbx_description
1 polymer ?
#
loop_
_entity_poly.entity_id
_entity_poly.type
_entity_poly.pdbx_seq_one_letter_code
_entity_poly.pdbx_strand_id
1 'polypeptide(L)'
;LPGAFYTLRETQLPPLKSLRQAGVPIAIATDCNPGSSPLTSILLCMNMACTLFRMTPEEALCGVTRNAARALGISDEVGTIEVGKKAEFAVWNVDQPAELTY
;
A
#
# COMPACT_ATOMS: atom_id res chain seq x y z
N LEU A 1 8.55 -2.82 -0.97
CA LEU A 1 7.76 -2.95 -2.21
C LEU A 1 7.45 -4.44 -2.40
N PRO A 2 6.19 -4.88 -2.31
CA PRO A 2 5.85 -6.30 -2.31
C PRO A 2 6.20 -7.03 -3.61
N GLY A 3 5.99 -6.39 -4.76
CA GLY A 3 6.28 -6.98 -6.07
C GLY A 3 7.76 -7.28 -6.31
N ALA A 4 8.64 -6.37 -5.86
CA ALA A 4 10.09 -6.59 -5.90
C ALA A 4 10.53 -7.78 -5.04
N PHE A 5 10.05 -7.83 -3.80
CA PHE A 5 10.33 -8.93 -2.89
C PHE A 5 9.90 -10.29 -3.48
N TYR A 6 8.70 -10.34 -4.06
CA TYR A 6 8.17 -11.54 -4.71
C TYR A 6 9.02 -11.97 -5.92
N THR A 7 9.25 -11.07 -6.87
CA THR A 7 9.92 -11.39 -8.14
C THR A 7 11.37 -11.80 -7.94
N LEU A 8 12.07 -11.12 -7.02
CA LEU A 8 13.47 -11.40 -6.69
C LEU A 8 13.64 -12.64 -5.79
N ARG A 9 12.53 -13.26 -5.34
CA ARG A 9 12.53 -14.37 -4.37
C ARG A 9 13.32 -14.01 -3.10
N GLU A 10 13.18 -12.76 -2.68
CA GLU A 10 13.83 -12.26 -1.47
C GLU A 10 13.31 -13.03 -0.25
N THR A 11 14.19 -13.23 0.72
CA THR A 11 13.89 -13.93 1.98
C THR A 11 13.97 -13.01 3.19
N GLN A 12 14.71 -11.90 3.08
CA GLN A 12 14.81 -10.90 4.12
C GLN A 12 13.56 -10.02 4.14
N LEU A 13 12.70 -10.26 5.14
CA LEU A 13 11.50 -9.44 5.33
C LEU A 13 11.86 -8.00 5.72
N PRO A 14 11.05 -7.01 5.29
CA PRO A 14 11.17 -5.65 5.78
C PRO A 14 10.91 -5.60 7.29
N PRO A 15 11.55 -4.69 8.03
CA PRO A 15 11.48 -4.66 9.49
C PRO A 15 10.18 -4.00 9.99
N LEU A 16 9.01 -4.52 9.60
CA LEU A 16 7.71 -3.90 9.88
C LEU A 16 7.42 -3.73 11.38
N LYS A 17 7.87 -4.68 12.21
CA LYS A 17 7.65 -4.59 13.67
C LYS A 17 8.31 -3.34 14.26
N SER A 18 9.56 -3.06 13.92
CA SER A 18 10.25 -1.89 14.43
C SER A 18 9.71 -0.59 13.83
N LEU A 19 9.33 -0.60 12.54
CA LEU A 19 8.65 0.54 11.91
C LEU A 19 7.34 0.89 12.61
N ARG A 20 6.51 -0.11 12.91
CA ARG A 20 5.27 0.04 13.68
C ARG A 20 5.52 0.58 15.09
N GLN A 21 6.49 0.02 15.80
CA GLN A 21 6.86 0.46 17.15
C GLN A 21 7.35 1.91 17.17
N ALA A 22 8.03 2.35 16.10
CA ALA A 22 8.49 3.72 15.94
C ALA A 22 7.42 4.67 15.37
N GLY A 23 6.21 4.20 15.08
CA GLY A 23 5.13 5.02 14.52
C GLY A 23 5.40 5.50 13.09
N VAL A 24 6.27 4.79 12.34
CA VAL A 24 6.64 5.17 10.98
C VAL A 24 5.48 4.84 10.02
N PRO A 25 4.94 5.80 9.25
CA PRO A 25 3.95 5.52 8.22
C PRO A 25 4.54 4.65 7.11
N ILE A 26 3.85 3.57 6.75
CA ILE A 26 4.32 2.60 5.76
C ILE A 26 3.47 2.71 4.51
N ALA A 27 4.10 3.04 3.37
CA ALA A 27 3.44 3.10 2.07
C ALA A 27 3.65 1.80 1.28
N ILE A 28 2.71 1.50 0.37
CA ILE A 28 2.78 0.38 -0.57
C ILE A 28 2.71 0.95 -1.98
N ALA A 29 3.54 0.42 -2.89
CA ALA A 29 3.50 0.73 -4.30
C ALA A 29 3.81 -0.52 -5.13
N THR A 30 3.48 -0.44 -6.42
CA THR A 30 3.73 -1.52 -7.38
C THR A 30 5.21 -1.72 -7.68
N ASP A 31 6.00 -0.66 -7.58
CA ASP A 31 7.35 -0.62 -8.14
C ASP A 31 7.36 -1.00 -9.64
N CYS A 32 6.29 -0.68 -10.39
CA CYS A 32 6.10 -1.17 -11.76
C CYS A 32 7.32 -0.90 -12.66
N ASN A 33 8.07 -1.96 -12.94
CA ASN A 33 9.29 -1.90 -13.73
C ASN A 33 9.58 -3.28 -14.38
N PRO A 34 10.32 -3.32 -15.50
CA PRO A 34 10.51 -4.57 -16.24
C PRO A 34 11.45 -5.58 -15.57
N GLY A 35 12.27 -5.15 -14.60
CA GLY A 35 13.35 -5.97 -14.04
C GLY A 35 12.97 -6.65 -12.74
N SER A 36 12.61 -5.87 -11.72
CA SER A 36 12.38 -6.36 -10.37
C SER A 36 10.91 -6.46 -9.99
N SER A 37 10.00 -5.75 -10.65
CA SER A 37 8.57 -5.82 -10.30
C SER A 37 7.68 -5.54 -11.52
N PRO A 38 7.51 -6.54 -12.42
CA PRO A 38 6.66 -6.41 -13.60
C PRO A 38 5.16 -6.51 -13.25
N LEU A 39 4.75 -5.78 -12.21
CA LEU A 39 3.38 -5.74 -11.68
C LEU A 39 2.75 -4.37 -11.94
N THR A 40 1.56 -4.38 -12.53
CA THR A 40 0.77 -3.17 -12.84
C THR A 40 -0.48 -3.04 -11.97
N SER A 41 -0.72 -3.97 -11.05
CA SER A 41 -1.90 -3.96 -10.17
C SER A 41 -1.55 -3.53 -8.76
N ILE A 42 -2.10 -2.40 -8.32
CA ILE A 42 -1.96 -1.94 -6.94
C ILE A 42 -2.72 -2.82 -5.95
N LEU A 43 -3.89 -3.36 -6.34
CA LEU A 43 -4.66 -4.30 -5.51
C LEU A 43 -3.87 -5.58 -5.26
N LEU A 44 -3.17 -6.11 -6.28
CA LEU A 44 -2.28 -7.25 -6.11
C LEU A 44 -1.15 -6.94 -5.12
N CYS A 45 -0.60 -5.72 -5.16
CA CYS A 45 0.43 -5.32 -4.21
C CYS A 45 -0.09 -5.16 -2.78
N MET A 46 -1.35 -4.73 -2.60
CA MET A 46 -2.01 -4.74 -1.29
C MET A 46 -2.16 -6.18 -0.76
N ASN A 47 -2.65 -7.11 -1.58
CA ASN A 47 -2.73 -8.53 -1.23
C ASN A 47 -1.35 -9.11 -0.86
N MET A 48 -0.32 -8.84 -1.66
CA MET A 48 1.05 -9.28 -1.38
C MET A 48 1.60 -8.68 -0.09
N ALA A 49 1.30 -7.41 0.23
CA ALA A 49 1.70 -6.82 1.49
C ALA A 49 1.07 -7.55 2.70
N CYS A 50 -0.21 -7.90 2.61
CA CYS A 50 -0.87 -8.70 3.64
C CYS A 50 -0.29 -10.13 3.73
N THR A 51 -0.15 -10.81 2.59
CA THR A 51 0.25 -12.21 2.53
C THR A 51 1.73 -12.42 2.87
N LEU A 52 2.62 -11.64 2.25
CA LEU A 52 4.08 -11.80 2.37
C LEU A 52 4.61 -11.08 3.60
N PHE A 53 4.10 -9.89 3.91
CA PHE A 53 4.64 -9.05 4.99
C PHE A 53 3.78 -9.04 6.26
N ARG A 54 2.63 -9.73 6.29
CA ARG A 54 1.73 -9.76 7.46
C ARG A 54 1.25 -8.35 7.85
N MET A 55 1.00 -7.51 6.85
CA MET A 55 0.24 -6.27 7.04
C MET A 55 -1.25 -6.59 7.20
N THR A 56 -1.96 -5.80 7.99
CA THR A 56 -3.44 -5.89 8.04
C THR A 56 -4.04 -5.27 6.78
N PRO A 57 -5.28 -5.63 6.39
CA PRO A 57 -5.97 -4.95 5.29
C PRO A 57 -6.08 -3.43 5.49
N GLU A 58 -6.28 -2.99 6.74
CA GLU A 58 -6.29 -1.57 7.11
C GLU A 58 -4.94 -0.88 6.85
N GLU A 59 -3.83 -1.51 7.28
CA GLU A 59 -2.49 -1.00 7.00
C GLU A 59 -2.22 -0.93 5.50
N ALA A 60 -2.69 -1.92 4.74
CA ALA A 60 -2.53 -1.95 3.29
C ALA A 60 -3.33 -0.84 2.60
N LEU A 61 -4.59 -0.63 2.99
CA LEU A 61 -5.42 0.45 2.49
C LEU A 61 -4.82 1.82 2.82
N CYS A 62 -4.37 2.02 4.06
CA CYS A 62 -3.63 3.23 4.45
C CYS A 62 -2.34 3.39 3.65
N GLY A 63 -1.67 2.28 3.34
CA GLY A 63 -0.42 2.22 2.59
C GLY A 63 -0.52 2.74 1.16
N VAL A 64 -1.67 2.57 0.51
CA VAL A 64 -1.92 3.04 -0.87
C VAL A 64 -2.74 4.33 -0.95
N THR A 65 -3.16 4.89 0.19
CA THR A 65 -3.92 6.13 0.27
C THR A 65 -3.14 7.19 1.07
N ARG A 66 -3.45 7.37 2.36
CA ARG A 66 -2.86 8.38 3.24
C ARG A 66 -1.34 8.35 3.27
N ASN A 67 -0.74 7.17 3.40
CA ASN A 67 0.71 7.04 3.52
C ASN A 67 1.42 7.24 2.17
N ALA A 68 0.80 6.82 1.07
CA ALA A 68 1.31 7.07 -0.28
C ALA A 68 1.29 8.57 -0.63
N ALA A 69 0.19 9.26 -0.34
CA ALA A 69 0.10 10.71 -0.53
C ALA A 69 1.16 11.47 0.30
N ARG A 70 1.39 11.03 1.54
CA ARG A 70 2.47 11.57 2.38
C ARG A 70 3.86 11.31 1.79
N ALA A 71 4.11 10.11 1.26
CA ALA A 71 5.39 9.76 0.63
C ALA A 71 5.67 10.60 -0.63
N LEU A 72 4.62 11.03 -1.33
CA LEU A 72 4.70 11.90 -2.51
C LEU A 72 4.67 13.41 -2.19
N GLY A 73 4.50 13.80 -0.91
CA GLY A 73 4.42 15.21 -0.51
C GLY A 73 3.12 15.91 -0.90
N ILE A 74 2.04 15.16 -1.16
CA ILE A 74 0.74 15.67 -1.61
C ILE A 74 -0.41 15.33 -0.64
N SER A 75 -0.09 15.09 0.63
CA SER A 75 -1.07 14.70 1.65
C SER A 75 -2.13 15.76 1.93
N ASP A 76 -1.86 17.02 1.61
CA ASP A 76 -2.81 18.12 1.79
C ASP A 76 -3.84 18.19 0.65
N GLU A 77 -3.58 17.49 -0.47
CA GLU A 77 -4.44 17.49 -1.65
C GLU A 77 -5.28 16.21 -1.79
N VAL A 78 -4.70 15.05 -1.47
CA VAL A 78 -5.29 13.72 -1.73
C VAL A 78 -4.93 12.69 -0.63
N GLY A 79 -5.44 11.47 -0.78
CA GLY A 79 -5.12 10.32 0.07
C GLY A 79 -6.08 10.08 1.24
N THR A 80 -7.00 11.00 1.49
CA THR A 80 -8.11 10.87 2.46
C THR A 80 -9.33 11.63 1.96
N ILE A 81 -10.51 11.25 2.45
CA ILE A 81 -11.78 11.92 2.14
C ILE A 81 -12.05 12.95 3.25
N GLU A 82 -11.65 14.19 3.01
CA GLU A 82 -11.76 15.30 3.96
C GLU A 82 -12.19 16.59 3.24
N VAL A 83 -12.94 17.45 3.92
CA VAL A 83 -13.35 18.75 3.37
C VAL A 83 -12.11 19.59 3.03
N GLY A 84 -12.09 20.17 1.83
CA GLY A 84 -10.98 20.99 1.34
C GLY A 84 -9.96 20.24 0.49
N LYS A 85 -9.94 18.89 0.52
CA LYS A 85 -9.12 18.07 -0.38
C LYS A 85 -9.78 17.90 -1.74
N LYS A 86 -9.01 17.44 -2.73
CA LYS A 86 -9.54 17.08 -4.06
C LYS A 86 -10.55 15.94 -3.92
N ALA A 87 -11.62 16.01 -4.71
CA ALA A 87 -12.63 14.96 -4.80
C ALA A 87 -12.11 13.74 -5.60
N GLU A 88 -11.05 13.11 -5.09
CA GLU A 88 -10.43 11.92 -5.67
C GLU A 88 -10.77 10.71 -4.81
N PHE A 89 -11.71 9.89 -5.30
CA PHE A 89 -12.15 8.68 -4.61
C PHE A 89 -12.61 7.62 -5.63
N ALA A 90 -12.57 6.37 -5.19
CA ALA A 90 -13.04 5.23 -5.96
C ALA A 90 -14.27 4.60 -5.27
N VAL A 91 -15.27 4.24 -6.07
CA VAL A 91 -16.44 3.49 -5.61
C VAL A 91 -16.24 2.03 -5.94
N TRP A 92 -16.34 1.17 -4.94
CA TRP A 92 -16.13 -0.27 -5.06
C TRP A 92 -17.42 -1.01 -4.77
N ASN A 93 -17.70 -2.06 -5.55
CA ASN A 93 -18.82 -2.96 -5.28
C ASN A 93 -18.34 -4.11 -4.38
N VAL A 94 -18.19 -3.83 -3.09
CA VAL A 94 -17.74 -4.74 -2.04
C VAL A 94 -18.50 -4.45 -0.76
N ASP A 95 -18.63 -5.41 0.14
CA ASP A 95 -19.34 -5.23 1.41
C ASP A 95 -18.46 -4.56 2.46
N GLN A 96 -17.14 -4.79 2.40
CA GLN A 96 -16.16 -4.22 3.34
C GLN A 96 -14.83 -3.86 2.68
N PRO A 97 -14.11 -2.81 3.17
CA PRO A 97 -12.83 -2.40 2.59
C PRO A 97 -11.73 -3.47 2.57
N ALA A 98 -11.80 -4.47 3.46
CA ALA A 98 -10.82 -5.54 3.52
C ALA A 98 -10.79 -6.39 2.23
N GLU A 99 -11.91 -6.46 1.49
CA GLU A 99 -12.02 -7.16 0.19
C GLU A 99 -11.08 -6.62 -0.88
N LEU A 100 -10.58 -5.39 -0.76
CA LEU A 100 -9.56 -4.84 -1.65
C LEU A 100 -8.21 -5.55 -1.56
N THR A 101 -8.02 -6.39 -0.53
CA THR A 101 -6.77 -7.09 -0.25
C THR A 101 -6.85 -8.60 -0.43
N TYR A 102 -8.01 -9.17 -0.77
CA TYR A 102 -8.24 -10.61 -0.93
C TYR A 102 -8.25 -11.06 -2.39
#